data_AF-A0A2R4JUG0-F1
#
_entry.id   AF-A0A2R4JUG0-F1
#
_cell.length_a   1.000
_cell.length_b   1.000
_cell.length_c   1.000
_cell.angle_alpha   90.00
_cell.angle_beta   90.00
_cell.angle_gamma   90.00
#
_symmetry.space_group_name_H-M   'P 1'
#
loop_
_entity.id
_entity.type
_entity.pdbx_description
1 polymer ?
#
loop_
_entity_poly.entity_id
_entity_poly.type
_entity_poly.pdbx_seq_one_letter_code
_entity_poly.pdbx_strand_id
1 'polypeptide(L)'
;MPLTTAPDPRSTGISAAILRLLLPYHRTTDHAPATAEAFRHQRRRIDGFVNEREPVVFTLPGFPCKSPNPAKVLGHLPDQGERLSLTFLHTLCMNIERIYAPGARIVICSDGHVFGDLIGVPDDRIDAYSDELRAVIQALDLHHLSVFDLRDILGDLPHDTQRARIHDQYAPTLEALRAEVRTDAHTLALYRGITRFLVDDTADFTGTRSALQRECRKRAYGVIQRSRAWGALIAEHHPRAVRLSIHPQPVGAAKFGIRLLDAPDAWTTPWHSAALRDPDGRWTLMPRARAERLGRLVHRNGRPSHFEEADTRAAVNPWGA
;
A
#
# COMPACT_ATOMS: atom_id res chain seq x y z
N MET A 1 -25.00 29.24 2.43
CA MET A 1 -23.64 28.94 2.93
C MET A 1 -23.78 28.25 4.27
N PRO A 2 -23.31 27.01 4.46
CA PRO A 2 -23.33 26.42 5.79
C PRO A 2 -22.26 27.12 6.63
N LEU A 3 -22.66 27.58 7.82
CA LEU A 3 -21.79 28.18 8.82
C LEU A 3 -20.72 27.17 9.22
N THR A 4 -19.47 27.44 8.87
CA THR A 4 -18.31 26.70 9.37
C THR A 4 -18.15 27.04 10.85
N THR A 5 -18.80 26.27 11.72
CA THR A 5 -18.56 26.31 13.17
C THR A 5 -17.08 26.03 13.43
N ALA A 6 -16.43 26.89 14.22
CA ALA A 6 -15.06 26.67 14.66
C ALA A 6 -14.96 25.31 15.38
N PRO A 7 -13.88 24.53 15.16
CA PRO A 7 -13.75 23.20 15.75
C PRO A 7 -13.70 23.26 17.30
N ASP A 8 -14.38 22.33 17.97
CA ASP A 8 -14.30 22.16 19.45
C ASP A 8 -12.82 21.96 19.86
N PRO A 9 -12.29 22.71 20.85
CA PRO A 9 -10.93 22.52 21.37
C PRO A 9 -10.60 21.07 21.75
N ARG A 10 -11.57 20.30 22.26
CA ARG A 10 -11.38 18.87 22.59
C ARG A 10 -11.23 18.02 21.33
N SER A 11 -12.01 18.31 20.28
CA SER A 11 -11.90 17.65 18.98
C SER A 11 -10.52 17.91 18.36
N THR A 12 -10.07 19.16 18.42
CA THR A 12 -8.70 19.54 18.02
C THR A 12 -7.63 18.74 18.75
N GLY A 13 -7.77 18.52 20.06
CA GLY A 13 -6.84 17.72 20.85
C GLY A 13 -6.79 16.24 20.44
N ILE A 14 -7.95 15.63 20.21
CA ILE A 14 -8.07 14.22 19.77
C ILE A 14 -7.46 14.04 18.38
N SER A 15 -7.83 14.89 17.42
CA SER A 15 -7.30 14.80 16.05
C SER A 15 -5.78 14.96 15.99
N ALA A 16 -5.23 15.86 16.80
CA ALA A 16 -3.79 16.03 16.92
C ALA A 16 -3.11 14.80 17.56
N ALA A 17 -3.76 14.14 18.52
CA ALA A 17 -3.26 12.89 19.12
C ALA A 17 -3.27 11.73 18.12
N ILE A 18 -4.35 11.58 17.34
CA ILE A 18 -4.43 10.58 16.26
C ILE A 18 -3.34 10.82 15.22
N LEU A 19 -3.13 12.07 14.80
CA LEU A 19 -2.04 12.39 13.87
C LEU A 19 -0.67 12.05 14.44
N ARG A 20 -0.38 12.40 15.69
CA ARG A 20 0.89 12.06 16.36
C ARG A 20 1.13 10.55 16.40
N LEU A 21 0.08 9.73 16.52
CA LEU A 21 0.18 8.28 16.42
C LEU A 21 0.58 7.79 15.02
N LEU A 22 0.16 8.49 13.95
CA LEU A 22 0.48 8.15 12.56
C LEU A 22 1.89 8.57 12.13
N LEU A 23 2.41 9.67 12.68
CA LEU A 23 3.69 10.29 12.23
C LEU A 23 4.91 9.37 12.28
N PRO A 24 5.11 8.48 13.29
CA PRO A 24 6.23 7.53 13.29
C PRO A 24 6.23 6.61 12.05
N TYR A 25 5.08 6.45 11.40
CA TYR A 25 4.89 5.61 10.22
C TYR A 25 4.74 6.44 8.93
N HIS A 26 4.96 7.77 8.98
CA HIS A 26 4.88 8.62 7.79
C HIS A 26 5.93 8.18 6.77
N ARG A 27 5.45 7.80 5.60
CA ARG A 27 6.25 7.43 4.44
C ARG A 27 6.49 8.69 3.61
N THR A 28 7.70 9.24 3.71
CA THR A 28 8.12 10.43 2.98
C THR A 28 9.56 10.30 2.50
N THR A 29 9.90 11.08 1.47
CA THR A 29 11.28 11.33 1.04
C THR A 29 11.87 12.58 1.70
N ASP A 30 11.08 13.30 2.49
CA ASP A 30 11.52 14.51 3.20
C ASP A 30 12.50 14.14 4.33
N HIS A 31 13.53 14.96 4.53
CA HIS A 31 14.60 14.69 5.50
C HIS A 31 14.27 15.12 6.93
N ALA A 32 13.32 16.05 7.10
CA ALA A 32 12.95 16.58 8.42
C ALA A 32 11.66 15.93 8.94
N PRO A 33 11.59 15.59 10.24
CA PRO A 33 10.34 15.14 10.85
C PRO A 33 9.29 16.25 10.80
N ALA A 34 8.08 15.93 10.36
CA ALA A 34 6.97 16.87 10.31
C ALA A 34 6.13 16.83 11.60
N THR A 35 5.56 17.96 12.00
CA THR A 35 4.63 18.03 13.13
C THR A 35 3.19 17.78 12.67
N ALA A 36 2.29 17.46 13.61
CA ALA A 36 0.89 17.17 13.29
C ALA A 36 0.17 18.36 12.61
N GLU A 37 0.58 19.60 12.93
CA GLU A 37 0.04 20.84 12.37
C GLU A 37 0.29 20.98 10.86
N ALA A 38 1.32 20.29 10.35
CA ALA A 38 1.66 20.30 8.93
C ALA A 38 0.72 19.42 8.07
N PHE A 39 -0.09 18.55 8.70
CA PHE A 39 -1.02 17.62 8.04
C PHE A 39 -2.46 18.15 8.06
N ARG A 40 -2.65 19.39 7.58
CA ARG A 40 -3.94 20.09 7.64
C ARG A 40 -5.08 19.35 6.94
N HIS A 41 -4.80 18.70 5.81
CA HIS A 41 -5.80 17.92 5.07
C HIS A 41 -6.29 16.73 5.88
N GLN A 42 -5.37 15.97 6.46
CA GLN A 42 -5.69 14.81 7.28
C GLN A 42 -6.41 15.25 8.55
N ARG A 43 -5.91 16.29 9.23
CA ARG A 43 -6.54 16.85 10.43
C ARG A 43 -7.99 17.24 10.18
N ARG A 44 -8.27 18.00 9.11
CA ARG A 44 -9.63 18.41 8.76
C ARG A 44 -10.58 17.23 8.55
N ARG A 45 -10.09 16.14 7.94
CA ARG A 45 -10.90 14.92 7.75
C ARG A 45 -11.15 14.20 9.08
N ILE A 46 -10.13 14.08 9.93
CA ILE A 46 -10.25 13.47 11.26
C ILE A 46 -11.20 14.30 12.14
N ASP A 47 -11.07 15.63 12.16
CA ASP A 47 -11.96 16.54 12.89
C ASP A 47 -13.44 16.31 12.52
N GLY A 48 -13.72 16.05 11.24
CA GLY A 48 -15.08 15.74 10.77
C GLY A 48 -15.67 14.50 11.45
N PHE A 49 -14.92 13.41 11.53
CA PHE A 49 -15.35 12.20 12.25
C PHE A 49 -15.44 12.42 13.76
N VAL A 50 -14.44 13.09 14.35
CA VAL A 50 -14.38 13.33 15.80
C VAL A 50 -15.55 14.20 16.27
N ASN A 51 -15.89 15.26 15.53
CA ASN A 51 -17.02 16.14 15.84
C ASN A 51 -18.37 15.39 15.78
N GLU A 52 -18.51 14.45 14.85
CA GLU A 52 -19.71 13.63 14.68
C GLU A 52 -19.74 12.40 15.59
N ARG A 53 -18.68 12.16 16.38
CA ARG A 53 -18.52 10.98 17.25
C ARG A 53 -18.57 9.65 16.48
N GLU A 54 -18.09 9.67 15.23
CA GLU A 54 -18.03 8.50 14.34
C GLU A 54 -16.62 7.91 14.28
N PRO A 55 -16.46 6.60 14.06
CA PRO A 55 -15.16 5.99 13.80
C PRO A 55 -14.43 6.68 12.64
N VAL A 56 -13.15 6.97 12.82
CA VAL A 56 -12.33 7.58 11.75
C VAL A 56 -12.13 6.57 10.63
N VAL A 57 -12.58 6.92 9.42
CA VAL A 57 -12.44 6.05 8.24
C VAL A 57 -11.21 6.42 7.45
N PHE A 58 -10.35 5.43 7.22
CA PHE A 58 -9.19 5.54 6.34
C PHE A 58 -9.41 4.71 5.07
N THR A 59 -8.96 5.21 3.93
CA THR A 59 -8.85 4.42 2.69
C THR A 59 -7.39 4.20 2.36
N LEU A 60 -6.99 2.97 2.03
CA LEU A 60 -5.62 2.62 1.67
C LEU A 60 -5.62 1.85 0.34
N PRO A 61 -5.31 2.51 -0.79
CA PRO A 61 -5.00 1.81 -2.03
C PRO A 61 -3.75 0.94 -1.85
N GLY A 62 -3.85 -0.35 -2.16
CA GLY A 62 -2.77 -1.31 -2.05
C GLY A 62 -3.28 -2.74 -1.86
N PHE A 63 -2.34 -3.68 -1.68
CA PHE A 63 -2.60 -5.12 -1.71
C PHE A 63 -3.29 -5.57 -3.03
N PRO A 64 -2.71 -5.27 -4.22
CA PRO A 64 -3.28 -5.65 -5.51
C PRO A 64 -3.18 -7.15 -5.79
N CYS A 65 -1.94 -7.65 -5.76
CA CYS A 65 -1.49 -9.00 -6.07
C CYS A 65 0.02 -9.06 -5.81
N LYS A 66 0.60 -10.25 -5.67
CA LYS A 66 2.07 -10.40 -5.64
C LYS A 66 2.70 -10.03 -6.99
N SER A 67 3.92 -9.49 -6.94
CA SER A 67 4.76 -9.22 -8.11
C SER A 67 4.87 -10.46 -9.01
N PRO A 68 4.83 -10.31 -10.34
CA PRO A 68 5.07 -11.41 -11.27
C PRO A 68 6.54 -11.85 -11.29
N ASN A 69 7.47 -11.08 -10.70
CA ASN A 69 8.88 -11.45 -10.64
C ASN A 69 9.16 -12.44 -9.49
N PRO A 70 9.50 -13.71 -9.78
CA PRO A 70 9.73 -14.72 -8.75
C PRO A 70 10.95 -14.42 -7.87
N ALA A 71 11.90 -13.58 -8.31
CA ALA A 71 13.02 -13.16 -7.49
C ALA A 71 12.63 -12.15 -6.39
N LYS A 72 11.41 -11.60 -6.44
CA LYS A 72 10.90 -10.64 -5.44
C LYS A 72 10.02 -11.30 -4.38
N VAL A 73 9.24 -12.31 -4.74
CA VAL A 73 8.15 -12.86 -3.89
C VAL A 73 8.19 -14.38 -3.77
N LEU A 74 7.57 -14.93 -2.72
CA LEU A 74 7.55 -16.38 -2.45
C LEU A 74 6.58 -17.18 -3.34
N GLY A 75 5.51 -16.53 -3.80
CA GLY A 75 4.45 -17.10 -4.62
C GLY A 75 3.47 -16.02 -5.04
N HIS A 76 2.29 -16.42 -5.54
CA HIS A 76 1.26 -15.47 -5.99
C HIS A 76 0.24 -15.10 -4.89
N LEU A 77 0.21 -15.83 -3.77
CA LEU A 77 -0.70 -15.60 -2.65
C LEU A 77 -0.05 -14.71 -1.56
N PRO A 78 -0.84 -14.03 -0.71
CA PRO A 78 -0.35 -13.38 0.50
C PRO A 78 0.52 -14.30 1.36
N ASP A 79 1.65 -13.78 1.84
CA ASP A 79 2.57 -14.49 2.72
C ASP A 79 2.74 -13.74 4.06
N GLN A 80 3.79 -14.03 4.81
CA GLN A 80 4.01 -13.40 6.11
C GLN A 80 4.13 -11.86 6.01
N GLY A 81 4.59 -11.32 4.87
CA GLY A 81 4.67 -9.88 4.66
C GLY A 81 3.30 -9.20 4.74
N GLU A 82 2.30 -9.75 4.04
CA GLU A 82 0.92 -9.26 4.12
C GLU A 82 0.34 -9.45 5.52
N ARG A 83 0.52 -10.63 6.13
CA ARG A 83 -0.01 -10.92 7.48
C ARG A 83 0.46 -9.88 8.50
N LEU A 84 1.76 -9.62 8.54
CA LEU A 84 2.36 -8.61 9.41
C LEU A 84 1.83 -7.20 9.12
N SER A 85 1.68 -6.85 7.85
CA SER A 85 1.19 -5.53 7.44
C SER A 85 -0.27 -5.30 7.82
N LEU A 86 -1.12 -6.32 7.63
CA LEU A 86 -2.52 -6.28 8.05
C LEU A 86 -2.63 -6.18 9.58
N THR A 87 -1.88 -6.99 10.33
CA THR A 87 -1.84 -6.90 11.79
C THR A 87 -1.37 -5.53 12.28
N PHE A 88 -0.39 -4.93 11.61
CA PHE A 88 0.05 -3.55 11.90
C PHE A 88 -1.10 -2.54 11.72
N LEU A 89 -1.78 -2.57 10.57
CA LEU A 89 -2.89 -1.65 10.28
C LEU A 89 -4.04 -1.83 11.28
N HIS A 90 -4.36 -3.07 11.65
CA HIS A 90 -5.37 -3.36 12.67
C HIS A 90 -4.96 -2.80 14.04
N THR A 91 -3.72 -3.05 14.47
CA THR A 91 -3.17 -2.54 15.73
C THR A 91 -3.18 -1.01 15.76
N LEU A 92 -2.93 -0.37 14.64
CA LEU A 92 -3.01 1.08 14.50
C LEU A 92 -4.43 1.58 14.78
N CYS A 93 -5.47 0.93 14.25
CA CYS A 93 -6.86 1.26 14.55
C CYS A 93 -7.21 1.06 16.03
N MET A 94 -6.78 -0.04 16.64
CA MET A 94 -6.97 -0.27 18.09
C MET A 94 -6.31 0.81 18.94
N ASN A 95 -5.11 1.29 18.54
CA ASN A 95 -4.43 2.37 19.24
C ASN A 95 -5.16 3.72 19.08
N ILE A 96 -5.83 3.95 17.95
CA ILE A 96 -6.72 5.11 17.80
C ILE A 96 -7.92 4.98 18.73
N GLU A 97 -8.51 3.79 18.87
CA GLU A 97 -9.65 3.54 19.77
C GLU A 97 -9.35 3.86 21.24
N ARG A 98 -8.11 3.58 21.68
CA ARG A 98 -7.64 3.98 23.02
C ARG A 98 -7.58 5.50 23.22
N ILE A 99 -7.39 6.27 22.16
CA ILE A 99 -7.35 7.74 22.17
C ILE A 99 -8.77 8.32 22.01
N TYR A 100 -9.61 7.63 21.24
CA TYR A 100 -10.91 8.08 20.79
C TYR A 100 -11.86 6.89 20.72
N ALA A 101 -12.80 6.80 21.67
CA ALA A 101 -13.60 5.60 21.89
C ALA A 101 -14.35 5.02 20.66
N PRO A 102 -14.88 5.81 19.70
CA PRO A 102 -15.44 5.24 18.46
C PRO A 102 -14.40 4.55 17.55
N GLY A 103 -13.11 4.80 17.77
CA GLY A 103 -12.01 4.13 17.09
C GLY A 103 -11.83 4.54 15.64
N ALA A 104 -11.28 3.61 14.86
CA ALA A 104 -10.99 3.79 13.45
C ALA A 104 -11.22 2.50 12.67
N ARG A 105 -11.39 2.65 11.36
CA ARG A 105 -11.41 1.53 10.41
C ARG A 105 -10.58 1.87 9.17
N ILE A 106 -9.93 0.86 8.60
CA ILE A 106 -9.21 0.97 7.34
C ILE A 106 -9.92 0.15 6.28
N VAL A 107 -10.30 0.82 5.20
CA VAL A 107 -10.78 0.21 3.97
C VAL A 107 -9.58 0.04 3.05
N ILE A 108 -9.14 -1.21 2.87
CA ILE A 108 -8.10 -1.59 1.91
C ILE A 108 -8.73 -1.56 0.53
N CYS A 109 -8.33 -0.58 -0.28
CA CYS A 109 -8.85 -0.40 -1.62
C CYS A 109 -7.97 -1.18 -2.61
N SER A 110 -8.18 -2.49 -2.73
CA SER A 110 -7.36 -3.35 -3.59
C SER A 110 -7.48 -2.92 -5.04
N ASP A 111 -6.32 -2.71 -5.67
CA ASP A 111 -6.18 -2.18 -7.02
C ASP A 111 -5.68 -3.22 -8.03
N GLY A 112 -5.75 -4.52 -7.69
CA GLY A 112 -5.30 -5.61 -8.55
C GLY A 112 -6.00 -5.62 -9.91
N HIS A 113 -7.33 -5.76 -9.92
CA HIS A 113 -8.11 -5.82 -11.17
C HIS A 113 -8.11 -4.50 -11.95
N VAL A 114 -7.77 -3.39 -11.29
CA VAL A 114 -7.54 -2.11 -11.96
C VAL A 114 -6.29 -2.21 -12.84
N PHE A 115 -5.25 -2.94 -12.44
CA PHE A 115 -3.94 -2.91 -13.11
C PHE A 115 -3.51 -4.18 -13.83
N GLY A 116 -4.17 -5.33 -13.61
CA GLY A 116 -3.68 -6.67 -14.00
C GLY A 116 -2.95 -6.77 -15.35
N ASP A 117 -3.59 -6.36 -16.44
CA ASP A 117 -3.02 -6.37 -17.80
C ASP A 117 -1.82 -5.42 -17.98
N LEU A 118 -1.78 -4.28 -17.27
CA LEU A 118 -0.65 -3.34 -17.33
C LEU A 118 0.58 -3.86 -16.58
N ILE A 119 0.36 -4.63 -15.50
CA ILE A 119 1.44 -5.20 -14.67
C ILE A 119 1.77 -6.64 -15.04
N GLY A 120 1.06 -7.24 -16.00
CA GLY A 120 1.32 -8.60 -16.47
C GLY A 120 0.92 -9.70 -15.47
N VAL A 121 -0.12 -9.45 -14.66
CA VAL A 121 -0.66 -10.42 -13.73
C VAL A 121 -2.07 -10.83 -14.19
N PRO A 122 -2.30 -12.12 -14.49
CA PRO A 122 -3.63 -12.64 -14.84
C PRO A 122 -4.68 -12.39 -13.76
N ASP A 123 -5.94 -12.16 -14.17
CA ASP A 123 -7.05 -11.86 -13.26
C ASP A 123 -7.33 -13.01 -12.27
N ASP A 124 -7.18 -14.27 -12.66
CA ASP A 124 -7.37 -15.44 -11.76
C ASP A 124 -6.37 -15.45 -10.59
N ARG A 125 -5.14 -14.95 -10.80
CA ARG A 125 -4.15 -14.77 -9.72
C ARG A 125 -4.50 -13.59 -8.83
N ILE A 126 -5.15 -12.56 -9.37
CA ILE A 126 -5.62 -11.40 -8.59
C ILE A 126 -6.81 -11.82 -7.72
N ASP A 127 -7.76 -12.58 -8.27
CA ASP A 127 -8.87 -13.17 -7.51
C ASP A 127 -8.33 -14.02 -6.36
N ALA A 128 -7.44 -14.97 -6.66
CA ALA A 128 -6.85 -15.84 -5.65
C ALA A 128 -6.11 -15.06 -4.55
N TYR A 129 -5.39 -13.99 -4.90
CA TYR A 129 -4.74 -13.13 -3.93
C TYR A 129 -5.75 -12.38 -3.06
N SER A 130 -6.79 -11.77 -3.66
CA SER A 130 -7.82 -11.00 -2.95
C SER A 130 -8.62 -11.90 -2.00
N ASP A 131 -8.97 -13.10 -2.45
CA ASP A 131 -9.74 -14.05 -1.66
C ASP A 131 -8.93 -14.58 -0.47
N GLU A 132 -7.65 -14.91 -0.67
CA GLU A 132 -6.74 -15.29 0.43
C GLU A 132 -6.47 -14.10 1.37
N LEU A 133 -6.40 -12.86 0.87
CA LEU A 133 -6.25 -11.67 1.70
C LEU A 133 -7.46 -11.50 2.64
N ARG A 134 -8.68 -11.67 2.12
CA ARG A 134 -9.93 -11.66 2.91
C ARG A 134 -9.95 -12.81 3.92
N ALA A 135 -9.53 -14.01 3.52
CA ALA A 135 -9.42 -15.15 4.43
C ALA A 135 -8.40 -14.91 5.56
N VAL A 136 -7.26 -14.28 5.28
CA VAL A 136 -6.27 -13.90 6.30
C VAL A 136 -6.85 -12.88 7.29
N ILE A 137 -7.57 -11.86 6.81
CA ILE A 137 -8.25 -10.87 7.66
C ILE A 137 -9.23 -11.54 8.60
N GLN A 138 -10.04 -12.47 8.09
CA GLN A 138 -11.00 -13.24 8.90
C GLN A 138 -10.32 -14.18 9.90
N ALA A 139 -9.33 -14.95 9.45
CA ALA A 139 -8.64 -15.94 10.30
C ALA A 139 -7.84 -15.30 11.44
N LEU A 140 -7.42 -14.05 11.29
CA LEU A 140 -6.72 -13.27 12.31
C LEU A 140 -7.64 -12.34 13.10
N ASP A 141 -8.96 -12.39 12.88
CA ASP A 141 -9.98 -11.53 13.50
C ASP A 141 -9.67 -10.02 13.42
N LEU A 142 -9.20 -9.57 12.25
CA LEU A 142 -8.78 -8.18 12.03
C LEU A 142 -9.98 -7.27 11.72
N HIS A 143 -10.95 -7.20 12.63
CA HIS A 143 -12.27 -6.57 12.44
C HIS A 143 -12.27 -5.06 12.15
N HIS A 144 -11.18 -4.33 12.42
CA HIS A 144 -11.02 -2.93 11.96
C HIS A 144 -10.70 -2.78 10.46
N LEU A 145 -10.47 -3.89 9.75
CA LEU A 145 -10.09 -3.91 8.35
C LEU A 145 -11.25 -4.42 7.48
N SER A 146 -11.40 -3.81 6.31
CA SER A 146 -12.29 -4.27 5.25
C SER A 146 -11.57 -4.14 3.91
N VAL A 147 -11.99 -4.90 2.90
CA VAL A 147 -11.46 -4.81 1.54
C VAL A 147 -12.55 -4.27 0.61
N PHE A 148 -12.17 -3.34 -0.24
CA PHE A 148 -12.98 -2.70 -1.28
C PHE A 148 -12.24 -2.85 -2.61
N ASP A 149 -12.83 -3.56 -3.57
CA ASP A 149 -12.26 -3.79 -4.90
C ASP A 149 -13.30 -3.55 -6.01
N LEU A 150 -12.95 -3.79 -7.28
CA LEU A 150 -13.88 -3.57 -8.39
C LEU A 150 -15.09 -4.53 -8.36
N ARG A 151 -14.98 -5.72 -7.75
CA ARG A 151 -16.09 -6.67 -7.61
C ARG A 151 -17.16 -6.12 -6.67
N ASP A 152 -16.76 -5.38 -5.64
CA ASP A 152 -17.69 -4.68 -4.72
C ASP A 152 -18.52 -3.58 -5.42
N ILE A 153 -18.05 -3.06 -6.56
CA ILE A 153 -18.67 -1.92 -7.27
C ILE A 153 -19.43 -2.38 -8.51
N LEU A 154 -18.83 -3.29 -9.28
CA LEU A 154 -19.26 -3.68 -10.61
C LEU A 154 -19.72 -5.14 -10.69
N GLY A 155 -19.68 -5.87 -9.57
CA GLY A 155 -20.10 -7.27 -9.47
C GLY A 155 -19.30 -8.20 -10.37
N ASP A 156 -19.98 -9.18 -10.95
CA ASP A 156 -19.38 -10.28 -11.73
C ASP A 156 -19.13 -9.93 -13.21
N LEU A 157 -19.10 -8.63 -13.56
CA LEU A 157 -18.76 -8.23 -14.93
C LEU A 157 -17.35 -8.73 -15.29
N PRO A 158 -17.08 -9.09 -16.56
CA PRO A 158 -15.73 -9.44 -16.99
C PRO A 158 -14.73 -8.33 -16.66
N HIS A 159 -13.55 -8.67 -16.14
CA HIS A 159 -12.59 -7.68 -15.63
C HIS A 159 -12.15 -6.65 -16.68
N ASP A 160 -12.04 -7.04 -17.96
CA ASP A 160 -11.77 -6.08 -19.05
C ASP A 160 -12.90 -5.05 -19.20
N THR A 161 -14.15 -5.47 -19.02
CA THR A 161 -15.30 -4.56 -19.03
C THR A 161 -15.28 -3.63 -17.82
N GLN A 162 -14.91 -4.16 -16.65
CA GLN A 162 -14.73 -3.34 -15.44
C GLN A 162 -13.66 -2.27 -15.64
N ARG A 163 -12.48 -2.66 -16.15
CA ARG A 163 -11.36 -1.77 -16.46
C ARG A 163 -11.74 -0.70 -17.48
N ALA A 164 -12.44 -1.07 -18.55
CA ALA A 164 -12.91 -0.12 -19.56
C ALA A 164 -13.86 0.93 -18.96
N ARG A 165 -14.86 0.51 -18.18
CA ARG A 165 -15.83 1.42 -17.55
C ARG A 165 -15.16 2.44 -16.63
N ILE A 166 -14.30 1.99 -15.71
CA ILE A 166 -13.62 2.92 -14.80
C ILE A 166 -12.66 3.85 -15.54
N HIS A 167 -12.05 3.37 -16.62
CA HIS A 167 -11.13 4.17 -17.41
C HIS A 167 -11.89 5.28 -18.15
N ASP A 168 -12.98 4.93 -18.83
CA ASP A 168 -13.78 5.89 -19.59
C ASP A 168 -14.43 6.95 -18.69
N GLN A 169 -14.83 6.57 -17.49
CA GLN A 169 -15.50 7.48 -16.57
C GLN A 169 -14.54 8.42 -15.82
N TYR A 170 -13.35 7.94 -15.44
CA TYR A 170 -12.49 8.67 -14.48
C TYR A 170 -11.05 8.91 -14.93
N ALA A 171 -10.54 8.22 -15.96
CA ALA A 171 -9.16 8.39 -16.36
C ALA A 171 -8.95 9.71 -17.13
N PRO A 172 -7.86 10.46 -16.86
CA PRO A 172 -7.50 11.57 -17.72
C PRO A 172 -7.11 11.06 -19.12
N THR A 173 -7.22 11.91 -20.13
CA THR A 173 -6.72 11.58 -21.46
C THR A 173 -5.19 11.40 -21.44
N LEU A 174 -4.69 10.54 -22.33
CA LEU A 174 -3.25 10.31 -22.46
C LEU A 174 -2.49 11.59 -22.83
N GLU A 175 -3.12 12.47 -23.62
CA GLU A 175 -2.55 13.77 -24.00
C GLU A 175 -2.40 14.69 -22.79
N ALA A 176 -3.46 14.85 -21.98
CA ALA A 176 -3.42 15.66 -20.77
C ALA A 176 -2.35 15.15 -19.80
N LEU A 177 -2.29 13.82 -19.60
CA LEU A 177 -1.28 13.22 -18.74
C LEU A 177 0.16 13.42 -19.28
N ARG A 178 0.37 13.33 -20.61
CA ARG A 178 1.68 13.63 -21.22
C ARG A 178 2.08 15.09 -21.05
N ALA A 179 1.14 16.01 -21.18
CA ALA A 179 1.39 17.43 -20.95
C ALA A 179 1.80 17.65 -19.49
N GLU A 180 1.06 17.07 -18.54
CA GLU A 180 1.34 17.19 -17.12
C GLU A 180 2.70 16.58 -16.71
N VAL A 181 3.06 15.41 -17.23
CA VAL A 181 4.39 14.80 -17.00
C VAL A 181 5.54 15.72 -17.44
N ARG A 182 5.32 16.61 -18.42
CA ARG A 182 6.34 17.57 -18.87
C ARG A 182 6.44 18.80 -17.98
N THR A 183 5.36 19.19 -17.32
CA THR A 183 5.25 20.48 -16.61
C THR A 183 5.24 20.34 -15.09
N ASP A 184 4.82 19.19 -14.55
CA ASP A 184 4.71 18.93 -13.12
C ASP A 184 5.80 17.96 -12.64
N ALA A 185 6.69 18.47 -11.77
CA ALA A 185 7.84 17.71 -11.27
C ALA A 185 7.41 16.48 -10.45
N HIS A 186 6.29 16.57 -9.72
CA HIS A 186 5.78 15.46 -8.92
C HIS A 186 5.26 14.32 -9.81
N THR A 187 4.47 14.64 -10.82
CA THR A 187 3.94 13.68 -11.79
C THR A 187 5.06 13.05 -12.63
N LEU A 188 6.09 13.82 -12.98
CA LEU A 188 7.29 13.27 -13.61
C LEU A 188 8.02 12.26 -12.70
N ALA A 189 8.15 12.57 -11.41
CA ALA A 189 8.75 11.65 -10.43
C ALA A 189 7.93 10.36 -10.29
N LEU A 190 6.60 10.48 -10.23
CA LEU A 190 5.68 9.33 -10.21
C LEU A 190 5.83 8.46 -11.47
N TYR A 191 5.86 9.08 -12.65
CA TYR A 191 6.05 8.38 -13.93
C TYR A 191 7.39 7.63 -13.99
N ARG A 192 8.48 8.26 -13.53
CA ARG A 192 9.79 7.61 -13.43
C ARG A 192 9.78 6.45 -12.44
N GLY A 193 9.15 6.63 -11.28
CA GLY A 193 8.96 5.58 -10.27
C GLY A 193 8.23 4.37 -10.84
N ILE A 194 7.05 4.57 -11.42
CA ILE A 194 6.24 3.51 -12.04
C ILE A 194 7.00 2.80 -13.16
N THR A 195 7.70 3.56 -14.02
CA THR A 195 8.53 2.96 -15.07
C THR A 195 9.57 2.02 -14.49
N ARG A 196 10.25 2.43 -13.40
CA ARG A 196 11.23 1.57 -12.71
C ARG A 196 10.57 0.32 -12.14
N PHE A 197 9.41 0.45 -11.47
CA PHE A 197 8.67 -0.72 -10.96
C PHE A 197 8.32 -1.71 -12.05
N LEU A 198 7.76 -1.25 -13.17
CA LEU A 198 7.40 -2.11 -14.29
C LEU A 198 8.62 -2.82 -14.91
N VAL A 199 9.77 -2.14 -14.97
CA VAL A 199 11.02 -2.78 -15.42
C VAL A 199 11.48 -3.85 -14.42
N ASP A 200 11.48 -3.54 -13.13
CA ASP A 200 11.95 -4.46 -12.08
C ASP A 200 11.01 -5.67 -11.89
N ASP A 201 9.73 -5.55 -12.22
CA ASP A 201 8.75 -6.63 -12.17
C ASP A 201 8.72 -7.50 -13.44
N THR A 202 9.31 -7.05 -14.55
CA THR A 202 9.34 -7.84 -15.78
C THR A 202 10.62 -8.69 -15.83
N ALA A 203 10.56 -9.91 -15.27
CA ALA A 203 11.71 -10.82 -15.22
C ALA A 203 12.00 -11.54 -16.56
N ASP A 204 10.96 -11.97 -17.27
CA ASP A 204 11.08 -12.90 -18.41
C ASP A 204 11.11 -12.19 -19.78
N PHE A 205 11.62 -10.96 -19.84
CA PHE A 205 11.68 -10.20 -21.10
C PHE A 205 12.81 -10.71 -22.00
N THR A 206 12.47 -11.20 -23.19
CA THR A 206 13.42 -11.81 -24.14
C THR A 206 14.18 -10.80 -25.02
N GLY A 207 13.80 -9.52 -24.99
CA GLY A 207 14.44 -8.46 -25.77
C GLY A 207 15.55 -7.71 -25.01
N THR A 208 16.04 -6.62 -25.60
CA THR A 208 17.07 -5.78 -24.95
C THR A 208 16.51 -4.97 -23.78
N ARG A 209 17.36 -4.66 -22.79
CA ARG A 209 16.98 -3.79 -21.66
C ARG A 209 16.38 -2.45 -22.11
N SER A 210 16.89 -1.87 -23.20
CA SER A 210 16.37 -0.63 -23.77
C SER A 210 14.98 -0.81 -24.39
N ALA A 211 14.69 -1.97 -25.00
CA ALA A 211 13.36 -2.30 -25.49
C ALA A 211 12.36 -2.44 -24.34
N LEU A 212 12.73 -3.17 -23.28
CA LEU A 212 11.92 -3.28 -22.06
C LEU A 212 11.62 -1.89 -21.48
N GLN A 213 12.64 -1.05 -21.33
CA GLN A 213 12.45 0.28 -20.78
C GLN A 213 11.50 1.14 -21.62
N ARG A 214 11.56 1.05 -22.96
CA ARG A 214 10.61 1.75 -23.84
C ARG A 214 9.18 1.24 -23.68
N GLU A 215 8.99 -0.06 -23.54
CA GLU A 215 7.67 -0.66 -23.32
C GLU A 215 7.09 -0.27 -21.96
N CYS A 216 7.88 -0.38 -20.89
CA CYS A 216 7.48 0.03 -19.55
C CYS A 216 7.14 1.53 -19.47
N ARG A 217 7.88 2.39 -20.20
CA ARG A 217 7.53 3.82 -20.34
C ARG A 217 6.15 4.04 -20.96
N LYS A 218 5.78 3.25 -21.97
CA LYS A 218 4.43 3.32 -22.57
C LYS A 218 3.37 2.85 -21.56
N ARG A 219 3.56 1.69 -20.93
CA ARG A 219 2.64 1.13 -19.93
C ARG A 219 2.48 2.01 -18.70
N ALA A 220 3.53 2.72 -18.27
CA ALA A 220 3.49 3.60 -17.11
C ALA A 220 2.43 4.71 -17.22
N TYR A 221 2.13 5.21 -18.42
CA TYR A 221 1.03 6.15 -18.61
C TYR A 221 -0.32 5.52 -18.28
N GLY A 222 -0.59 4.31 -18.75
CA GLY A 222 -1.81 3.57 -18.42
C GLY A 222 -1.94 3.32 -16.93
N VAL A 223 -0.83 2.99 -16.25
CA VAL A 223 -0.84 2.78 -14.78
C VAL A 223 -1.22 4.07 -14.06
N ILE A 224 -0.69 5.23 -14.47
CA ILE A 224 -1.07 6.52 -13.86
C ILE A 224 -2.53 6.86 -14.15
N GLN A 225 -3.00 6.67 -15.39
CA GLN A 225 -4.39 6.90 -15.77
C GLN A 225 -5.34 6.11 -14.88
N ARG A 226 -5.07 4.81 -14.72
CA ARG A 226 -5.90 3.94 -13.89
C ARG A 226 -5.74 4.19 -12.39
N SER A 227 -4.56 4.60 -11.92
CA SER A 227 -4.36 5.02 -10.53
C SER A 227 -5.19 6.27 -10.20
N ARG A 228 -5.32 7.21 -11.14
CA ARG A 228 -6.19 8.38 -11.00
C ARG A 228 -7.66 7.99 -11.05
N ALA A 229 -8.04 7.12 -11.99
CA ALA A 229 -9.40 6.60 -12.09
C ALA A 229 -9.84 5.92 -10.79
N TRP A 230 -9.02 4.99 -10.29
CA TRP A 230 -9.25 4.32 -9.01
C TRP A 230 -9.30 5.30 -7.85
N GLY A 231 -8.39 6.27 -7.84
CA GLY A 231 -8.35 7.32 -6.83
C GLY A 231 -9.59 8.22 -6.83
N ALA A 232 -10.27 8.41 -7.96
CA ALA A 232 -11.51 9.15 -8.08
C ALA A 232 -12.71 8.29 -7.63
N LEU A 233 -12.76 7.04 -8.06
CA LEU A 233 -13.80 6.09 -7.67
C LEU A 233 -13.81 5.84 -6.15
N ILE A 234 -12.65 5.68 -5.52
CA ILE A 234 -12.53 5.63 -4.05
C ILE A 234 -13.08 6.90 -3.41
N ALA A 235 -12.81 8.07 -3.98
CA ALA A 235 -13.27 9.34 -3.42
C ALA A 235 -14.78 9.52 -3.55
N GLU A 236 -15.41 8.90 -4.56
CA GLU A 236 -16.86 8.86 -4.72
C GLU A 236 -17.53 7.97 -3.66
N HIS A 237 -16.99 6.77 -3.42
CA HIS A 237 -17.54 5.83 -2.44
C HIS A 237 -17.16 6.16 -0.98
N HIS A 238 -16.04 6.86 -0.76
CA HIS A 238 -15.53 7.21 0.57
C HIS A 238 -15.13 8.71 0.66
N PRO A 239 -16.08 9.64 0.45
CA PRO A 239 -15.80 11.07 0.26
C PRO A 239 -15.26 11.78 1.51
N ARG A 240 -15.52 11.22 2.70
CA ARG A 240 -15.05 11.75 4.00
C ARG A 240 -13.73 11.14 4.47
N ALA A 241 -13.31 10.01 3.89
CA ALA A 241 -12.21 9.23 4.43
C ALA A 241 -10.87 9.98 4.42
N VAL A 242 -10.05 9.68 5.41
CA VAL A 242 -8.64 10.08 5.44
C VAL A 242 -7.89 9.19 4.44
N ARG A 243 -7.29 9.80 3.41
CA ARG A 243 -6.64 9.06 2.34
C ARG A 243 -5.22 8.66 2.72
N LEU A 244 -5.00 7.39 2.99
CA LEU A 244 -3.66 6.81 3.11
C LEU A 244 -3.09 6.48 1.72
N SER A 245 -1.79 6.25 1.67
CA SER A 245 -1.06 5.87 0.46
C SER A 245 0.12 4.99 0.84
N ILE A 246 0.37 3.93 0.08
CA ILE A 246 1.62 3.16 0.19
C ILE A 246 2.80 3.81 -0.53
N HIS A 247 2.59 4.89 -1.27
CA HIS A 247 3.68 5.67 -1.88
C HIS A 247 4.09 6.81 -0.96
N PRO A 248 5.37 7.23 -0.99
CA PRO A 248 5.80 8.45 -0.32
C PRO A 248 4.92 9.64 -0.70
N GLN A 249 4.53 10.44 0.30
CA GLN A 249 3.76 11.67 0.09
C GLN A 249 4.44 12.82 0.81
N PRO A 250 4.63 13.98 0.14
CA PRO A 250 5.21 15.14 0.78
C PRO A 250 4.28 15.68 1.88
N VAL A 251 4.86 16.37 2.85
CA VAL A 251 4.09 17.09 3.87
C VAL A 251 3.12 18.07 3.19
N GLY A 252 1.89 18.14 3.71
CA GLY A 252 0.83 18.97 3.15
C GLY A 252 0.08 18.36 1.96
N ALA A 253 0.47 17.19 1.46
CA ALA A 253 -0.32 16.46 0.47
C ALA A 253 -1.68 16.02 1.03
N ALA A 254 -2.68 15.90 0.16
CA ALA A 254 -4.00 15.39 0.54
C ALA A 254 -3.98 13.90 0.95
N LYS A 255 -2.99 13.14 0.46
CA LYS A 255 -2.76 11.74 0.83
C LYS A 255 -1.67 11.66 1.90
N PHE A 256 -1.83 10.77 2.87
CA PHE A 256 -0.83 10.48 3.88
C PHE A 256 -0.07 9.20 3.50
N GLY A 257 1.22 9.31 3.20
CA GLY A 257 2.07 8.14 2.97
C GLY A 257 2.23 7.35 4.26
N ILE A 258 1.93 6.05 4.27
CA ILE A 258 2.09 5.18 5.44
C ILE A 258 3.04 4.02 5.15
N ARG A 259 4.01 3.81 6.05
CA ARG A 259 4.86 2.61 6.07
C ARG A 259 4.10 1.47 6.74
N LEU A 260 4.13 0.30 6.14
CA LEU A 260 3.45 -0.89 6.67
C LEU A 260 4.36 -1.73 7.55
N LEU A 261 5.63 -1.84 7.15
CA LEU A 261 6.68 -2.58 7.83
C LEU A 261 8.02 -1.92 7.56
N ASP A 262 9.02 -2.28 8.35
CA ASP A 262 10.39 -1.84 8.15
C ASP A 262 10.95 -2.42 6.84
N ALA A 263 11.50 -1.51 6.03
CA ALA A 263 12.13 -1.82 4.77
C ALA A 263 13.25 -0.79 4.49
N PRO A 264 14.41 -1.22 3.94
CA PRO A 264 15.49 -0.29 3.60
C PRO A 264 15.09 0.71 2.52
N ASP A 265 14.26 0.27 1.56
CA ASP A 265 13.73 1.13 0.49
C ASP A 265 12.32 1.57 0.85
N ALA A 266 12.14 2.90 0.92
CA ALA A 266 10.87 3.58 1.11
C ALA A 266 9.85 3.32 0.00
N TRP A 267 10.09 2.46 -0.99
CA TRP A 267 9.10 1.97 -1.95
C TRP A 267 8.74 0.48 -1.82
N THR A 268 9.45 -0.26 -0.97
CA THR A 268 9.14 -1.68 -0.75
C THR A 268 7.75 -1.83 -0.13
N THR A 269 6.97 -2.75 -0.68
CA THR A 269 5.64 -3.14 -0.17
C THR A 269 5.59 -4.67 -0.07
N PRO A 270 4.73 -5.24 0.79
CA PRO A 270 4.68 -6.68 1.04
C PRO A 270 4.51 -7.53 -0.20
N TRP A 271 3.80 -7.02 -1.20
CA TRP A 271 3.55 -7.72 -2.45
C TRP A 271 4.69 -7.63 -3.47
N HIS A 272 5.77 -6.91 -3.14
CA HIS A 272 7.00 -6.83 -3.94
C HIS A 272 8.21 -7.38 -3.17
N SER A 273 8.00 -8.16 -2.12
CA SER A 273 9.05 -8.64 -1.22
C SER A 273 8.72 -9.99 -0.58
N ALA A 274 9.69 -10.49 0.19
CA ALA A 274 9.52 -11.51 1.21
C ALA A 274 9.90 -10.91 2.58
N ALA A 275 9.31 -11.43 3.64
CA ALA A 275 9.69 -11.08 5.01
C ALA A 275 10.91 -11.89 5.45
N LEU A 276 11.88 -11.24 6.09
CA LEU A 276 12.99 -11.84 6.83
C LEU A 276 12.81 -11.53 8.31
N ARG A 277 12.94 -12.54 9.17
CA ARG A 277 13.00 -12.39 10.63
C ARG A 277 14.43 -12.52 11.10
N ASP A 278 14.92 -11.54 11.83
CA ASP A 278 16.25 -11.61 12.46
C ASP A 278 16.22 -12.40 13.80
N PRO A 279 17.38 -12.75 14.38
CA PRO A 279 17.45 -13.49 15.64
C PRO A 279 16.87 -12.73 16.85
N ASP A 280 16.84 -11.39 16.79
CA ASP A 280 16.21 -10.55 17.82
C ASP A 280 14.67 -10.46 17.63
N GLY A 281 14.13 -11.12 16.60
CA GLY A 281 12.71 -11.20 16.29
C GLY A 281 12.16 -10.03 15.47
N ARG A 282 13.02 -9.11 14.99
CA ARG A 282 12.60 -8.00 14.13
C ARG A 282 12.32 -8.49 12.72
N TRP A 283 11.40 -7.81 12.06
CA TRP A 283 10.98 -8.13 10.70
C TRP A 283 11.48 -7.09 9.72
N THR A 284 11.95 -7.52 8.55
CA THR A 284 12.31 -6.62 7.45
C THR A 284 11.78 -7.15 6.13
N LEU A 285 11.21 -6.28 5.31
CA LEU A 285 10.83 -6.60 3.94
C LEU A 285 12.00 -6.40 2.98
N MET A 286 12.27 -7.41 2.15
CA MET A 286 13.29 -7.33 1.09
C MET A 286 12.97 -8.28 -0.07
N PRO A 287 13.57 -8.12 -1.26
CA PRO A 287 13.36 -9.06 -2.35
C PRO A 287 13.71 -10.50 -1.94
N ARG A 288 12.88 -11.49 -2.32
CA ARG A 288 13.09 -12.92 -2.04
C ARG A 288 14.54 -13.36 -2.27
N ALA A 289 15.12 -13.05 -3.43
CA ALA A 289 16.49 -13.47 -3.78
C ALA A 289 17.55 -12.93 -2.81
N ARG A 290 17.28 -11.82 -2.11
CA ARG A 290 18.14 -11.34 -1.03
C ARG A 290 17.88 -12.07 0.27
N ALA A 291 16.62 -12.25 0.65
CA ALA A 291 16.24 -12.96 1.87
C ALA A 291 16.76 -14.42 1.87
N GLU A 292 16.73 -15.08 0.72
CA GLU A 292 17.24 -16.45 0.52
C GLU A 292 18.75 -16.58 0.74
N ARG A 293 19.52 -15.52 0.51
CA ARG A 293 20.97 -15.52 0.81
C ARG A 293 21.28 -15.31 2.30
N LEU A 294 20.33 -14.72 3.04
CA LEU A 294 20.52 -14.33 4.44
C LEU A 294 19.89 -15.34 5.41
N GLY A 295 18.90 -16.09 4.96
CA GLY A 295 18.10 -16.92 5.85
C GLY A 295 17.54 -18.18 5.21
N ARG A 296 16.96 -19.03 6.05
CA ARG A 296 16.31 -20.28 5.67
C ARG A 296 14.83 -20.05 5.43
N LEU A 297 14.30 -20.62 4.35
CA LEU A 297 12.86 -20.56 4.05
C LEU A 297 12.05 -21.35 5.09
N VAL A 298 11.09 -20.68 5.71
CA VAL A 298 10.10 -21.27 6.63
C VAL A 298 8.81 -21.54 5.89
N HIS A 299 8.25 -22.72 6.12
CA HIS A 299 6.92 -23.11 5.64
C HIS A 299 5.91 -23.04 6.78
N ARG A 300 4.69 -22.59 6.48
CA ARG A 300 3.53 -22.67 7.37
C ARG A 300 2.37 -23.28 6.60
N ASN A 301 1.71 -24.27 7.19
CA ASN A 301 0.60 -25.00 6.56
C ASN A 301 0.96 -25.51 5.15
N GLY A 302 2.18 -26.02 4.98
CA GLY A 302 2.67 -26.55 3.70
C GLY A 302 3.03 -25.49 2.64
N ARG A 303 2.92 -24.18 2.94
CA ARG A 303 3.23 -23.09 2.00
C ARG A 303 4.46 -22.28 2.44
N PRO A 304 5.30 -21.79 1.51
CA PRO A 304 6.36 -20.82 1.82
C PRO A 304 5.80 -19.59 2.54
N SER A 305 6.41 -19.18 3.65
CA SER A 305 5.89 -18.10 4.51
C SER A 305 6.81 -16.90 4.62
N HIS A 306 8.08 -17.11 4.97
CA HIS A 306 9.09 -16.07 5.20
C HIS A 306 10.47 -16.73 5.31
N PHE A 307 11.52 -15.93 5.48
CA PHE A 307 12.86 -16.39 5.81
C PHE A 307 13.18 -16.09 7.28
N GLU A 308 13.95 -16.97 7.92
CA GLU A 308 14.60 -16.73 9.21
C GLU A 308 16.11 -16.58 8.99
N GLU A 309 16.69 -15.45 9.41
CA GLU A 309 18.11 -15.20 9.32
C GLU A 309 18.89 -16.21 10.17
N ALA A 310 20.02 -16.68 9.65
CA ALA A 310 20.87 -17.59 10.41
C ALA A 310 21.51 -16.85 11.59
N ASP A 311 21.45 -17.44 12.79
CA ASP A 311 22.15 -16.89 13.96
C ASP A 311 23.67 -17.08 13.78
N THR A 312 24.34 -16.03 13.31
CA THR A 312 25.79 -16.01 13.14
C THR A 312 26.54 -15.96 14.48
N ARG A 313 25.87 -15.69 15.61
CA ARG A 313 26.49 -15.73 16.95
C ARG A 313 26.71 -17.15 17.44
N ALA A 314 25.97 -18.13 16.93
CA ALA A 314 26.16 -19.55 17.27
C ALA A 314 27.36 -20.21 16.53
N ALA A 315 27.92 -19.55 15.51
CA ALA A 315 28.98 -20.10 14.67
C ALA A 315 30.42 -19.74 15.15
N VAL A 316 30.57 -18.93 16.20
CA VAL A 316 31.86 -18.56 16.78
C VAL A 316 32.02 -19.19 18.17
N ASN A 317 32.08 -20.53 18.23
CA ASN A 317 33.02 -21.20 19.15
C ASN A 317 33.22 -22.70 18.83
N PRO A 318 34.18 -23.08 17.95
CA PRO A 318 34.66 -24.46 17.89
C PRO A 318 35.80 -24.74 18.88
N TRP A 319 36.30 -23.74 19.61
CA TRP A 319 37.43 -23.88 20.55
C TRP A 319 37.19 -23.03 21.81
N GLY A 320 36.21 -23.44 22.60
CA GLY A 320 36.15 -23.04 24.01
C GLY A 320 37.15 -23.87 24.81
N ALA A 321 38.32 -23.28 25.08
CA ALA A 321 39.25 -23.67 26.14
C ALA A 321 39.74 -22.40 26.84
#